data_AF-A0A2B4RQR2-F1
#
_entry.id   AF-A0A2B4RQR2-F1
#
_cell.length_a   1.000
_cell.length_b   1.000
_cell.length_c   1.000
_cell.angle_alpha   90.00
_cell.angle_beta   90.00
_cell.angle_gamma   90.00
#
_symmetry.space_group_name_H-M   'P 1'
#
loop_
_entity.id
_entity.type
_entity.pdbx_description
1 polymer ?
#
loop_
_entity_poly.entity_id
_entity_poly.type
_entity_poly.pdbx_seq_one_letter_code
_entity_poly.pdbx_strand_id
1 'polypeptide(L)'
;MNSNLQGIMDKGSDTIINESINVPRRSMKGLLLLFYETYTAGTRNSEKTFNPNITDVKLTVDGIPNKIYSQGMQARDMWEEVFRRFGKENSAMNATDFYAGDRLGLFIDLRSMRDNDLHGSGLRLVNTKDGVHLAINRKGSGSGYVKCHIFILSDAQPNIVNRELESVTY
;
A
#
# COMPACT_ATOMS: atom_id res chain seq x y z
N MET A 1 -12.53 2.72 2.17
CA MET A 1 -11.35 2.48 1.31
C MET A 1 -11.82 2.40 -0.13
N ASN A 2 -11.29 3.23 -1.01
CA ASN A 2 -11.53 3.10 -2.45
C ASN A 2 -10.35 2.32 -3.04
N SER A 3 -10.63 1.28 -3.84
CA SER A 3 -9.61 0.51 -4.54
C SER A 3 -9.55 0.92 -6.00
N ASN A 4 -8.35 1.24 -6.48
CA ASN A 4 -8.08 1.27 -7.92
C ASN A 4 -7.57 -0.13 -8.31
N LEU A 5 -8.28 -0.80 -9.20
CA LEU A 5 -7.87 -2.08 -9.79
C LEU A 5 -6.85 -1.79 -10.89
N GLN A 6 -5.64 -2.30 -10.73
CA GLN A 6 -4.59 -2.21 -11.75
C GLN A 6 -4.61 -3.38 -12.72
N GLY A 7 -3.94 -3.17 -13.86
CA GLY A 7 -3.83 -4.14 -14.96
C GLY A 7 -3.25 -5.48 -14.53
N ILE A 8 -3.54 -6.50 -15.33
CA ILE A 8 -3.09 -7.88 -15.11
C ILE A 8 -1.58 -7.96 -15.43
N MET A 9 -0.76 -8.42 -14.47
CA MET A 9 0.69 -8.58 -14.62
C MET A 9 1.06 -10.06 -14.79
N ASP A 10 2.04 -10.37 -15.64
CA ASP A 10 2.63 -11.70 -15.68
C ASP A 10 3.43 -11.99 -14.41
N LYS A 11 3.19 -13.14 -13.80
CA LYS A 11 3.83 -13.56 -12.57
C LYS A 11 5.30 -13.92 -12.76
N GLY A 12 5.64 -14.49 -13.92
CA GLY A 12 6.96 -15.02 -14.23
C GLY A 12 7.97 -13.97 -14.68
N SER A 13 7.52 -12.77 -15.01
CA SER A 13 8.36 -11.71 -15.57
C SER A 13 8.89 -10.74 -14.51
N ASP A 14 10.18 -10.42 -14.61
CA ASP A 14 10.77 -9.26 -13.94
C ASP A 14 10.09 -8.00 -14.47
N THR A 15 9.50 -7.22 -13.58
CA THR A 15 8.64 -6.09 -13.96
C THR A 15 8.80 -4.91 -13.02
N ILE A 16 8.57 -3.71 -13.56
CA ILE A 16 8.44 -2.47 -12.80
C ILE A 16 6.96 -2.07 -12.84
N ILE A 17 6.32 -2.04 -11.68
CA ILE A 17 4.93 -1.60 -11.55
C ILE A 17 4.94 -0.09 -11.35
N ASN A 18 4.48 0.66 -12.35
CA ASN A 18 4.42 2.11 -12.31
C ASN A 18 2.98 2.58 -12.05
N GLU A 19 2.77 3.21 -10.90
CA GLU A 19 1.46 3.67 -10.45
C GLU A 19 1.45 5.17 -10.29
N SER A 20 0.39 5.81 -10.76
CA SER A 20 0.14 7.24 -10.52
C SER A 20 -1.16 7.38 -9.77
N ILE A 21 -1.07 7.76 -8.50
CA ILE A 21 -2.21 7.92 -7.61
C ILE A 21 -2.53 9.41 -7.56
N ASN A 22 -3.33 9.85 -8.54
CA ASN A 22 -3.82 11.21 -8.63
C ASN A 22 -5.25 11.29 -8.09
N VAL A 23 -5.37 11.26 -6.77
CA VAL A 23 -6.65 11.45 -6.10
C VAL A 23 -6.53 12.71 -5.24
N PRO A 24 -7.33 13.76 -5.49
CA PRO A 24 -7.24 15.01 -4.73
C PRO A 24 -7.76 14.77 -3.30
N ARG A 25 -6.88 14.27 -2.43
CA ARG A 25 -7.17 14.04 -1.02
C ARG A 25 -6.27 14.93 -0.18
N ARG A 26 -6.87 15.78 0.64
CA ARG A 26 -6.15 16.74 1.48
C ARG A 26 -5.37 16.07 2.60
N SER A 27 -5.70 14.82 2.95
CA SER A 27 -5.08 14.07 4.04
C SER A 27 -4.78 12.60 3.71
N MET A 28 -3.95 12.33 2.69
CA MET A 28 -3.42 10.97 2.49
C MET A 28 -2.47 10.59 3.63
N LYS A 29 -2.65 9.40 4.21
CA LYS A 29 -1.85 8.86 5.32
C LYS A 29 -1.01 7.67 4.92
N GLY A 30 -1.45 6.91 3.94
CA GLY A 30 -0.70 5.72 3.51
C GLY A 30 -1.35 5.01 2.35
N LEU A 31 -0.61 4.07 1.80
CA LEU A 31 -1.05 3.19 0.72
C LEU A 31 -0.85 1.76 1.17
N LEU A 32 -1.88 0.93 1.03
CA LEU A 32 -1.78 -0.52 1.21
C LEU A 32 -1.92 -1.18 -0.16
N LEU A 33 -0.91 -1.95 -0.54
CA LEU A 33 -0.89 -2.69 -1.80
C LEU A 33 -0.98 -4.18 -1.48
N LEU A 34 -2.01 -4.82 -2.05
CA LEU A 34 -2.23 -6.26 -1.95
C LEU A 34 -2.16 -6.88 -3.35
N PHE A 35 -1.42 -7.98 -3.48
CA PHE A 35 -1.29 -8.70 -4.73
C PHE A 35 -2.13 -9.96 -4.68
N TYR A 36 -2.90 -10.23 -5.73
CA TYR A 36 -3.74 -11.40 -5.82
C TYR A 36 -3.51 -12.11 -7.13
N GLU A 37 -3.36 -13.44 -7.09
CA GLU A 37 -3.45 -14.25 -8.29
C GLU A 37 -4.86 -14.17 -8.87
N THR A 38 -4.98 -14.28 -10.19
CA THR A 38 -6.29 -14.41 -10.83
C THR A 38 -6.98 -15.69 -10.38
N TYR A 39 -8.24 -15.59 -9.96
CA TYR A 39 -9.04 -16.70 -9.48
C TYR A 39 -10.35 -16.80 -10.26
N THR A 40 -10.92 -17.99 -10.29
CA THR A 40 -12.29 -18.22 -10.79
C THR A 40 -13.30 -17.71 -9.78
N ALA A 41 -14.41 -17.12 -10.24
CA ALA A 41 -15.46 -16.64 -9.33
C ALA A 41 -15.88 -17.74 -8.33
N GLY A 42 -15.96 -17.39 -7.05
CA GLY A 42 -16.31 -18.32 -5.97
C GLY A 42 -15.15 -19.10 -5.35
N THR A 43 -13.94 -19.07 -5.91
CA THR A 43 -12.77 -19.79 -5.35
C THR A 43 -11.79 -18.90 -4.60
N ARG A 44 -12.10 -17.60 -4.46
CA ARG A 44 -11.20 -16.63 -3.82
C ARG A 44 -11.06 -16.92 -2.34
N ASN A 45 -9.85 -17.25 -1.91
CA ASN A 45 -9.46 -17.09 -0.51
C ASN A 45 -9.09 -15.60 -0.26
N SER A 46 -9.91 -14.88 0.48
CA SER A 46 -9.71 -13.43 0.74
C SER A 46 -8.50 -13.12 1.61
N GLU A 47 -8.04 -14.08 2.42
CA GLU A 47 -6.89 -13.92 3.31
C GLU A 47 -5.57 -14.28 2.62
N LYS A 48 -5.65 -14.94 1.46
CA LYS A 48 -4.49 -15.29 0.65
C LYS A 48 -4.15 -14.16 -0.32
N THR A 49 -2.93 -13.67 -0.20
CA THR A 49 -2.28 -12.73 -1.10
C THR A 49 -1.08 -13.41 -1.76
N PHE A 50 -0.51 -12.75 -2.75
CA PHE A 50 0.69 -13.19 -3.43
C PHE A 50 1.87 -12.35 -2.95
N ASN A 51 3.00 -12.99 -2.63
CA ASN A 51 4.26 -12.28 -2.46
C ASN A 51 4.93 -12.12 -3.83
N PRO A 52 5.03 -10.89 -4.39
CA PRO A 52 5.57 -10.71 -5.73
C PRO A 52 7.09 -10.66 -5.77
N ASN A 53 7.81 -10.96 -4.68
CA ASN A 53 9.26 -10.85 -4.56
C ASN A 53 9.75 -9.44 -4.90
N ILE A 54 9.23 -8.46 -4.15
CA ILE A 54 9.62 -7.05 -4.27
C ILE A 54 11.10 -6.92 -3.88
N THR A 55 11.89 -6.30 -4.76
CA THR A 55 13.31 -6.04 -4.50
C THR A 55 13.57 -4.59 -4.16
N ASP A 56 12.76 -3.66 -4.67
CA ASP A 56 12.94 -2.23 -4.47
C ASP A 56 11.63 -1.47 -4.71
N VAL A 57 11.40 -0.38 -3.99
CA VAL A 57 10.23 0.50 -4.12
C VAL A 57 10.71 1.93 -4.17
N LYS A 58 10.45 2.63 -5.28
CA LYS A 58 10.76 4.05 -5.44
C LYS A 58 9.47 4.87 -5.41
N LEU A 59 9.51 5.97 -4.67
CA LEU A 59 8.37 6.86 -4.48
C LEU A 59 8.71 8.23 -5.02
N THR A 60 7.88 8.79 -5.91
CA THR A 60 8.03 10.18 -6.36
C THR A 60 6.78 10.96 -5.97
N VAL A 61 6.97 12.14 -5.38
CA VAL A 61 5.87 12.99 -4.92
C VAL A 61 6.08 14.41 -5.45
N ASP A 62 5.08 14.96 -6.13
CA ASP A 62 5.16 16.26 -6.83
C ASP A 62 6.45 16.37 -7.68
N GLY A 63 6.76 15.32 -8.45
CA GLY A 63 7.95 15.26 -9.31
C GLY A 63 9.30 15.09 -8.59
N ILE A 64 9.33 15.08 -7.25
CA ILE A 64 10.57 14.91 -6.49
C ILE A 64 10.71 13.47 -5.99
N PRO A 65 11.79 12.76 -6.37
CA PRO A 65 11.97 11.36 -6.02
C PRO A 65 12.41 11.18 -4.57
N ASN A 66 11.98 10.07 -3.97
CA ASN A 66 12.37 9.50 -2.68
C ASN A 66 12.33 10.46 -1.48
N LYS A 67 11.36 11.38 -1.46
CA LYS A 67 11.17 12.32 -0.35
C LYS A 67 10.80 11.68 0.99
N ILE A 68 10.14 10.52 0.98
CA ILE A 68 9.61 9.88 2.19
C ILE A 68 10.57 8.84 2.77
N TYR A 69 11.30 8.13 1.91
CA TYR A 69 12.29 7.14 2.30
C TYR A 69 13.64 7.48 1.66
N SER A 70 14.18 8.65 1.99
CA SER A 70 15.45 9.12 1.40
C SER A 70 16.65 8.23 1.76
N GLN A 71 16.54 7.50 2.87
CA GLN A 71 17.50 6.48 3.32
C GLN A 71 17.06 5.04 3.00
N GLY A 72 16.01 4.87 2.20
CA GLY A 72 15.38 3.58 1.94
C GLY A 72 14.37 3.18 3.03
N MET A 73 13.52 2.20 2.71
CA MET A 73 12.51 1.66 3.62
C MET A 73 13.14 0.56 4.49
N GLN A 74 13.00 0.65 5.82
CA GLN A 74 13.51 -0.38 6.72
C GLN A 74 12.64 -1.65 6.67
N ALA A 75 13.30 -2.82 6.70
CA ALA A 75 12.62 -4.11 6.59
C ALA A 75 11.78 -4.49 7.82
N ARG A 76 12.06 -3.92 9.01
CA ARG A 76 11.42 -4.30 10.28
C ARG A 76 10.04 -3.70 10.50
N ASP A 77 9.75 -2.55 9.89
CA ASP A 77 8.57 -1.75 10.25
C ASP A 77 7.27 -2.22 9.57
N MET A 78 7.36 -2.93 8.45
CA MET A 78 6.18 -3.18 7.61
C MET A 78 5.13 -4.03 8.31
N TRP A 79 5.54 -5.13 8.96
CA TRP A 79 4.63 -6.00 9.72
C TRP A 79 3.98 -5.28 10.90
N GLU A 80 4.77 -4.57 11.73
CA GLU A 80 4.25 -3.89 12.92
C GLU A 80 3.27 -2.78 12.54
N GLU A 81 3.59 -1.99 11.52
CA GLU A 81 2.74 -0.90 11.05
C GLU A 81 1.45 -1.41 10.39
N VAL A 82 1.52 -2.52 9.65
CA VAL A 82 0.34 -3.21 9.09
C VAL A 82 -0.52 -3.78 10.21
N PHE A 83 0.07 -4.53 11.14
CA PHE A 83 -0.66 -5.16 12.24
C PHE A 83 -1.30 -4.12 13.15
N ARG A 84 -0.62 -3.01 13.46
CA ARG A 84 -1.19 -1.92 14.27
C ARG A 84 -2.44 -1.29 13.64
N ARG A 85 -2.56 -1.28 12.30
CA ARG A 85 -3.68 -0.62 11.58
C ARG A 85 -4.79 -1.57 11.15
N PHE A 86 -4.42 -2.79 10.77
CA PHE A 86 -5.31 -3.75 10.12
C PHE A 86 -5.34 -5.10 10.83
N GLY A 87 -4.46 -5.31 11.81
CA GLY A 87 -4.44 -6.51 12.62
C GLY A 87 -5.73 -6.65 13.42
N LYS A 88 -6.20 -7.89 13.52
CA LYS A 88 -7.32 -8.25 14.38
C LYS A 88 -6.77 -8.84 15.68
N GLU A 89 -7.39 -8.51 16.80
CA GLU A 89 -7.11 -9.19 18.07
C GLU A 89 -7.29 -10.71 17.90
N ASN A 90 -6.33 -11.50 18.38
CA ASN A 90 -6.24 -12.96 18.22
C ASN A 90 -6.09 -13.45 16.77
N SER A 91 -5.58 -12.61 15.86
CA SER A 91 -5.15 -13.08 14.56
C SER A 91 -4.08 -14.17 14.70
N ALA A 92 -4.24 -15.28 13.98
CA ALA A 92 -3.23 -16.33 13.88
C ALA A 92 -2.03 -15.92 12.99
N MET A 93 -2.11 -14.75 12.35
CA MET A 93 -1.07 -14.23 11.46
C MET A 93 0.11 -13.68 12.25
N ASN A 94 1.31 -14.11 11.87
CA ASN A 94 2.57 -13.62 12.43
C ASN A 94 3.47 -13.00 11.34
N ALA A 95 4.60 -12.42 11.76
CA ALA A 95 5.56 -11.80 10.84
C ALA A 95 6.09 -12.78 9.78
N THR A 96 6.31 -14.05 10.14
CA THR A 96 6.79 -15.07 9.20
C THR A 96 5.75 -15.33 8.11
N ASP A 97 4.47 -15.47 8.46
CA ASP A 97 3.38 -15.64 7.49
C ASP A 97 3.29 -14.44 6.54
N PHE A 98 3.53 -13.23 7.06
CA PHE A 98 3.48 -12.00 6.30
C PHE A 98 4.64 -11.86 5.31
N TYR A 99 5.88 -12.09 5.74
CA TYR A 99 7.06 -11.89 4.89
C TYR A 99 7.37 -13.09 3.99
N ALA A 100 7.26 -14.31 4.51
CA ALA A 100 7.67 -15.54 3.82
C ALA A 100 6.49 -16.40 3.33
N GLY A 101 5.27 -16.12 3.79
CA GLY A 101 4.07 -16.84 3.40
C GLY A 101 3.32 -16.22 2.22
N ASP A 102 2.03 -16.52 2.15
CA ASP A 102 1.10 -16.02 1.14
C ASP A 102 0.19 -14.91 1.69
N ARG A 103 0.70 -14.08 2.61
CA ARG A 103 -0.07 -13.03 3.29
C ARG A 103 0.60 -11.65 3.25
N LEU A 104 1.53 -11.43 2.32
CA LEU A 104 2.23 -10.16 2.18
C LEU A 104 1.26 -9.02 1.80
N GLY A 105 1.35 -7.91 2.55
CA GLY A 105 0.79 -6.62 2.15
C GLY A 105 1.86 -5.54 2.22
N LEU A 106 2.10 -4.82 1.12
CA LEU A 106 3.05 -3.71 1.13
C LEU A 106 2.33 -2.46 1.66
N PHE A 107 2.76 -1.97 2.82
CA PHE A 107 2.24 -0.71 3.37
C PHE A 107 3.29 0.39 3.25
N ILE A 108 2.88 1.50 2.65
CA ILE A 108 3.66 2.72 2.49
C ILE A 108 3.06 3.77 3.41
N ASP A 109 3.79 4.11 4.47
CA ASP A 109 3.39 5.19 5.38
C ASP A 109 3.74 6.54 4.76
N LEU A 110 2.74 7.38 4.52
CA LEU A 110 2.90 8.72 3.95
C LEU A 110 2.85 9.82 5.02
N ARG A 111 2.79 9.46 6.31
CA ARG A 111 2.76 10.42 7.42
C ARG A 111 4.17 10.97 7.68
N SER A 112 4.23 12.24 8.08
CA SER A 112 5.45 12.77 8.71
C SER A 112 5.65 12.09 10.05
N MET A 113 6.73 11.34 10.21
CA MET A 113 7.14 10.81 11.50
C MET A 113 8.03 11.82 12.23
N ARG A 114 7.85 11.92 13.55
CA ARG A 114 8.70 12.76 14.42
C ARG A 114 10.06 12.11 14.69
N ASP A 115 10.15 10.81 14.45
CA ASP A 115 11.35 10.01 14.66
C ASP A 115 12.22 9.99 13.40
N ASN A 116 13.44 10.54 13.54
CA ASN A 116 14.43 10.61 12.46
C ASN A 116 15.12 9.26 12.20
N ASP A 117 15.08 8.32 13.16
CA ASP A 117 15.80 7.05 13.04
C ASP A 117 15.04 6.06 12.16
N LEU A 118 13.71 6.19 12.09
CA LEU A 118 12.86 5.28 11.34
C LEU A 118 12.78 5.66 9.85
N HIS A 119 12.46 6.91 9.52
CA HIS A 119 12.26 7.37 8.12
C HIS A 119 12.94 8.73 7.80
N GLY A 120 13.86 9.21 8.64
CA GLY A 120 14.38 10.58 8.54
C GLY A 120 13.31 11.62 8.87
N SER A 121 13.54 12.90 8.55
CA SER A 121 12.53 13.95 8.73
C SER A 121 11.36 13.72 7.77
N GLY A 122 10.38 12.91 8.17
CA GLY A 122 9.26 12.52 7.32
C GLY A 122 8.53 13.74 6.77
N LEU A 123 8.42 13.84 5.44
CA LEU A 123 7.77 14.97 4.80
C LEU A 123 6.24 14.81 4.90
N ARG A 124 5.57 15.73 5.59
CA ARG A 124 4.11 15.79 5.60
C ARG A 124 3.64 16.24 4.21
N LEU A 125 2.96 15.35 3.48
CA LEU A 125 2.33 15.72 2.21
C LEU A 125 1.04 16.52 2.49
N VAL A 126 1.03 17.79 2.09
CA VAL A 126 -0.14 18.67 2.18
C VAL A 126 -0.33 19.31 0.81
N ASN A 127 -1.53 19.19 0.23
CA ASN A 127 -1.86 19.77 -1.09
C ASN A 127 -0.97 19.31 -2.27
N THR A 128 -0.52 18.05 -2.27
CA THR A 128 0.11 17.40 -3.44
C THR A 128 -0.77 17.59 -4.67
N LYS A 129 -0.27 18.30 -5.68
CA LYS A 129 -1.01 18.61 -6.92
C LYS A 129 -0.91 17.49 -7.93
N ASP A 130 0.22 16.78 -7.95
CA ASP A 130 0.55 15.77 -8.97
C ASP A 130 0.40 14.34 -8.43
N GLY A 131 0.01 14.19 -7.16
CA GLY A 131 -0.23 12.89 -6.54
C GLY A 131 1.05 12.15 -6.17
N VAL A 132 0.92 10.84 -6.01
CA VAL A 132 2.02 9.94 -5.64
C VAL A 132 2.31 8.98 -6.79
N HIS A 133 3.57 8.92 -7.23
CA HIS A 133 4.03 7.94 -8.21
C HIS A 133 4.84 6.84 -7.52
N LEU A 134 4.52 5.58 -7.80
CA LEU A 134 5.25 4.42 -7.32
C LEU A 134 5.92 3.70 -8.48
N ALA A 135 7.16 3.26 -8.28
CA ALA A 135 7.83 2.28 -9.11
C ALA A 135 8.25 1.10 -8.23
N ILE A 136 7.63 -0.06 -8.42
CA ILE A 136 7.89 -1.27 -7.64
C ILE A 136 8.65 -2.25 -8.51
N ASN A 137 9.91 -2.49 -8.16
CA ASN A 137 10.76 -3.48 -8.81
C ASN A 137 10.54 -4.83 -8.16
N ARG A 138 10.33 -5.86 -8.98
CA ARG A 138 10.14 -7.22 -8.51
C ARG A 138 10.85 -8.25 -9.36
N LYS A 139 11.12 -9.41 -8.76
CA LYS A 139 11.61 -10.59 -9.46
C LYS A 139 10.47 -11.55 -9.81
N GLY A 140 10.38 -11.90 -11.08
CA GLY A 140 9.40 -12.84 -11.60
C GLY A 140 9.66 -14.24 -11.07
N SER A 141 8.59 -14.96 -10.71
CA SER A 141 8.71 -16.36 -10.29
C SER A 141 7.39 -17.11 -10.45
N GLY A 142 7.41 -18.26 -11.10
CA GLY A 142 6.22 -19.08 -11.36
C GLY A 142 5.44 -18.62 -12.60
N SER A 143 4.19 -19.08 -12.74
CA SER A 143 3.35 -18.86 -13.93
C SER A 143 1.97 -18.33 -13.57
N GLY A 144 1.31 -17.70 -14.55
CA GLY A 144 -0.02 -17.11 -14.40
C GLY A 144 0.03 -15.60 -14.22
N TYR A 145 -1.07 -15.03 -13.76
CA TYR A 145 -1.20 -13.58 -13.68
C TYR A 145 -1.57 -13.09 -12.28
N VAL A 146 -1.11 -11.88 -11.97
CA VAL A 146 -1.28 -11.21 -10.68
C VAL A 146 -1.92 -9.85 -10.89
N LYS A 147 -2.85 -9.49 -10.02
CA LYS A 147 -3.44 -8.15 -9.93
C LYS A 147 -2.91 -7.45 -8.70
N CYS A 148 -2.56 -6.17 -8.84
CA CYS A 148 -2.30 -5.30 -7.70
C CYS A 148 -3.57 -4.53 -7.35
N HIS A 149 -3.95 -4.55 -6.08
CA HIS A 149 -5.00 -3.72 -5.52
C HIS A 149 -4.38 -2.66 -4.63
N ILE A 150 -4.62 -1.40 -4.94
CA ILE A 150 -4.09 -0.26 -4.18
C ILE A 150 -5.23 0.34 -3.37
N PHE A 151 -5.06 0.34 -2.05
CA PHE A 151 -5.97 0.94 -1.10
C PHE A 151 -5.35 2.23 -0.56
N ILE A 152 -6.10 3.33 -0.65
CA ILE A 152 -5.66 4.63 -0.14
C ILE A 152 -6.23 4.81 1.26
N LEU A 153 -5.34 5.04 2.23
CA LEU A 153 -5.70 5.48 3.56
C LEU A 153 -5.66 7.00 3.60
N SER A 154 -6.78 7.61 3.97
CA SER A 154 -6.89 9.05 4.17
C SER A 154 -7.70 9.35 5.42
N ASP A 155 -7.47 10.50 6.04
CA ASP A 155 -8.45 11.01 6.99
C ASP A 155 -9.76 11.30 6.26
N ALA A 156 -10.85 11.25 7.01
CA ALA A 156 -12.16 11.64 6.53
C ALA A 156 -12.97 12.21 7.70
N GLN A 157 -13.74 13.26 7.43
CA GLN A 157 -14.73 13.79 8.35
C GLN A 157 -16.13 13.35 7.89
N PRO A 158 -16.79 12.44 8.62
CA PRO A 158 -18.19 12.14 8.36
C PRO A 158 -19.07 13.28 8.86
N ASN A 159 -20.06 13.64 8.09
CA ASN A 159 -21.13 14.54 8.46
C ASN A 159 -22.40 13.70 8.66
N ILE A 160 -22.92 13.70 9.88
CA ILE A 160 -24.09 12.90 10.27
C ILE A 160 -25.20 13.86 10.68
N VAL A 161 -26.31 13.80 9.97
CA VAL A 161 -27.49 14.65 10.19
C VAL A 161 -28.71 13.76 10.33
N ASN A 162 -29.58 14.04 11.30
CA ASN A 162 -30.78 13.24 11.56
C ASN A 162 -30.53 11.72 11.75
N ARG A 163 -29.37 11.36 12.32
CA ARG A 163 -28.91 9.96 12.51
C ARG A 163 -28.54 9.23 11.21
N GLU A 164 -28.43 9.95 10.10
CA GLU A 164 -28.00 9.42 8.81
C GLU A 164 -26.66 10.01 8.39
N LEU A 165 -25.85 9.22 7.70
CA LEU A 165 -24.61 9.72 7.08
C LEU A 165 -24.99 10.59 5.88
N GLU A 166 -24.84 11.90 6.01
CA GLU A 166 -25.17 12.86 4.94
C GLU A 166 -24.02 12.99 3.95
N SER A 167 -22.79 13.12 4.43
CA SER A 167 -21.62 13.26 3.57
C SER A 167 -20.33 12.85 4.27
N VAL A 168 -19.28 12.64 3.48
CA VAL A 168 -17.92 12.39 3.98
C VAL A 168 -16.97 13.33 3.24
N THR A 169 -16.27 14.17 3.99
CA THR A 169 -15.24 15.08 3.45
C THR A 169 -13.85 14.45 3.67
N TYR A 170 -13.01 14.43 2.64
CA TYR A 170 -11.67 13.80 2.65
C TYR A 170 -10.53 14.82 2.48
#